data_AF-A0A9E3NT85-F1
#
_entry.id   AF-A0A9E3NT85-F1
#
_cell.length_a   1.000
_cell.length_b   1.000
_cell.length_c   1.000
_cell.angle_alpha   90.00
_cell.angle_beta   90.00
_cell.angle_gamma   90.00
#
_symmetry.space_group_name_H-M   'P 1'
#
loop_
_entity.id
_entity.type
_entity.pdbx_description
1 polymer ?
#
loop_
_entity_poly.entity_id
_entity_poly.type
_entity_poly.pdbx_seq_one_letter_code
_entity_poly.pdbx_strand_id
1 'polypeptide(L)'
;MTRWALFVVGLFAGCTRGERRVGSIPEVPEPRPALPPPAAASDAGGLERDAKLVLAIPARAQAREAPKAGWCGETAIQEGLLHLGAWAPQRLINAAGRPSHPDLYSPDIPVALTELGVRHTFYASRRGFDAFARWVRAALEEGDPVLAGVKILPTAHPEWGLDHFVLVVGHGDKGLLVNTTWGTREWVSDTRTPGLSLANAFYGIRLSGLSLPPGAIPARLTVIEEGDEVVKLRVDCRGAKAAAPHRLGPRGDRAVAVDDEVTIDARVPARFHCTPQRD
;
A
#
# COMPACT_ATOMS: atom_id res chain seq x y z
N MET A 1 -20.71 34.34 -31.86
CA MET A 1 -21.52 33.26 -31.25
C MET A 1 -21.14 31.97 -31.94
N THR A 2 -20.16 31.25 -31.40
CA THR A 2 -19.47 30.16 -32.09
C THR A 2 -19.75 28.86 -31.33
N ARG A 3 -20.54 27.97 -31.95
CA ARG A 3 -20.89 26.65 -31.41
C ARG A 3 -19.75 25.68 -31.71
N TRP A 4 -19.17 25.09 -30.66
CA TRP A 4 -18.31 23.91 -30.79
C TRP A 4 -19.17 22.65 -30.66
N ALA A 5 -19.13 21.81 -31.69
CA ALA A 5 -19.69 20.48 -31.71
C ALA A 5 -18.70 19.50 -31.07
N LEU A 6 -19.14 18.73 -30.08
CA LEU A 6 -18.43 17.55 -29.60
C LEU A 6 -18.87 16.34 -30.43
N PHE A 7 -17.94 15.75 -31.18
CA PHE A 7 -18.03 14.37 -31.64
C PHE A 7 -17.43 13.46 -30.58
N VAL A 8 -18.25 12.62 -29.96
CA VAL A 8 -17.79 11.47 -29.17
C VAL A 8 -17.95 10.24 -30.07
N VAL A 9 -16.83 9.72 -30.57
CA VAL A 9 -16.79 8.41 -31.23
C VAL A 9 -16.67 7.36 -30.14
N GLY A 10 -17.76 6.65 -29.88
CA GLY A 10 -17.78 5.46 -29.05
C GLY A 10 -17.35 4.24 -29.87
N LEU A 11 -16.25 3.60 -29.48
CA LEU A 11 -15.98 2.21 -29.85
C LEU A 11 -16.42 1.31 -28.68
N PHE A 12 -17.63 0.75 -28.79
CA PHE A 12 -18.04 -0.42 -28.02
C PHE A 12 -17.67 -1.66 -28.83
N ALA A 13 -16.57 -2.32 -28.46
CA ALA A 13 -16.30 -3.68 -28.90
C ALA A 13 -17.08 -4.63 -27.99
N GLY A 14 -18.11 -5.26 -28.54
CA GLY A 14 -18.97 -6.20 -27.85
C GLY A 14 -18.22 -7.48 -27.44
N CYS A 15 -18.37 -7.86 -26.17
CA CYS A 15 -18.15 -9.24 -25.75
C CYS A 15 -19.46 -10.00 -25.91
N THR A 16 -19.41 -10.99 -26.79
CA THR A 16 -20.48 -11.94 -27.06
C THR A 16 -20.77 -12.81 -25.85
N ARG A 17 -22.07 -13.07 -25.66
CA ARG A 17 -22.66 -13.85 -24.57
C ARG A 17 -22.39 -15.33 -24.83
N GLY A 18 -21.34 -15.88 -24.21
CA GLY A 18 -21.04 -17.31 -24.20
C GLY A 18 -21.98 -18.07 -23.27
N GLU A 19 -22.55 -19.17 -23.77
CA GLU A 19 -23.47 -20.06 -23.06
C GLU A 19 -22.88 -20.63 -21.77
N ARG A 20 -23.70 -20.63 -20.72
CA ARG A 20 -23.39 -21.26 -19.42
C ARG A 20 -23.36 -22.78 -19.59
N ARG A 21 -22.16 -23.36 -19.68
CA ARG A 21 -21.95 -24.74 -19.22
C ARG A 21 -21.84 -24.73 -17.70
N VAL A 22 -22.70 -25.49 -17.04
CA VAL A 22 -22.57 -25.82 -15.62
C VAL A 22 -21.37 -26.76 -15.51
N GLY A 23 -20.18 -26.17 -15.37
CA GLY A 23 -18.94 -26.88 -15.08
C GLY A 23 -18.87 -27.22 -13.59
N SER A 24 -18.37 -28.41 -13.30
CA SER A 24 -18.05 -28.95 -11.97
C SER A 24 -17.32 -27.93 -11.08
N ILE A 25 -17.62 -27.98 -9.79
CA ILE A 25 -16.92 -27.23 -8.73
C ILE A 25 -15.41 -27.45 -8.92
N PRO A 26 -14.60 -26.39 -9.09
CA PRO A 26 -13.16 -26.55 -9.19
C PRO A 26 -12.62 -27.13 -7.88
N GLU A 27 -11.79 -28.15 -8.04
CA GLU A 27 -11.05 -28.82 -6.97
C GLU A 27 -10.29 -27.75 -6.17
N VAL A 28 -10.38 -27.83 -4.84
CA VAL A 28 -9.65 -26.91 -3.94
C VAL A 28 -8.16 -27.10 -4.22
N PRO A 29 -7.43 -26.05 -4.65
CA PRO A 29 -6.02 -26.20 -4.99
C PRO A 29 -5.23 -26.69 -3.77
N GLU A 30 -4.26 -27.58 -4.02
CA GLU A 30 -3.36 -28.12 -3.00
C GLU A 30 -2.73 -27.01 -2.15
N PRO A 31 -2.48 -27.26 -0.85
CA PRO A 31 -1.86 -26.29 0.04
C PRO A 31 -0.51 -25.85 -0.53
N ARG A 32 -0.37 -24.54 -0.77
CA ARG A 32 0.86 -23.92 -1.28
C ARG A 32 2.07 -24.35 -0.43
N PRO A 33 3.24 -24.63 -1.03
CA PRO A 33 4.46 -24.88 -0.29
C PRO A 33 4.71 -23.72 0.68
N ALA A 34 5.06 -24.05 1.92
CA ALA A 34 5.37 -23.07 2.94
C ALA A 34 6.43 -22.11 2.39
N LEU A 35 6.16 -20.80 2.47
CA LEU A 35 7.16 -19.79 2.16
C LEU A 35 8.42 -20.09 2.97
N PRO A 36 9.62 -19.92 2.38
CA PRO A 36 10.85 -20.04 3.15
C PRO A 36 10.73 -19.14 4.39
N PRO A 37 11.22 -19.59 5.56
CA PRO A 37 11.23 -18.73 6.74
C PRO A 37 11.90 -17.42 6.36
N PRO A 38 11.39 -16.26 6.85
CA PRO A 38 12.01 -14.98 6.56
C PRO A 38 13.50 -15.12 6.90
N ALA A 39 14.37 -14.75 5.95
CA ALA A 39 15.79 -14.64 6.23
C ALA A 39 15.93 -13.89 7.55
N ALA A 40 16.63 -14.50 8.51
CA ALA A 40 16.69 -14.08 9.92
C ALA A 40 16.61 -12.56 10.02
N ALA A 41 15.57 -12.06 10.71
CA ALA A 41 15.19 -10.65 10.80
C ALA A 41 16.42 -9.76 10.68
N SER A 42 16.61 -9.22 9.47
CA SER A 42 17.75 -8.38 9.17
C SER A 42 17.64 -7.16 10.07
N ASP A 43 18.72 -6.93 10.83
CA ASP A 43 18.83 -5.84 11.79
C ASP A 43 18.39 -4.54 11.10
N ALA A 44 17.25 -3.98 11.52
CA ALA A 44 16.59 -2.89 10.78
C ALA A 44 17.53 -1.69 10.58
N GLY A 45 18.44 -1.46 11.53
CA GLY A 45 19.47 -0.42 11.45
C GLY A 45 20.63 -0.72 10.48
N GLY A 46 20.81 -1.96 10.02
CA GLY A 46 21.77 -2.31 8.97
C GLY A 46 21.26 -1.95 7.58
N LEU A 47 19.98 -2.21 7.31
CA LEU A 47 19.37 -1.91 6.00
C LEU A 47 19.25 -0.42 5.74
N GLU A 48 18.94 0.38 6.77
CA GLU A 48 18.80 1.84 6.63
C GLU A 48 20.15 2.53 6.37
N ARG A 49 21.27 1.97 6.82
CA ARG A 49 22.62 2.56 6.62
C ARG A 49 23.04 2.61 5.16
N ASP A 50 22.56 1.70 4.33
CA ASP A 50 22.87 1.65 2.90
C ASP A 50 21.90 2.48 2.04
N ALA A 51 20.90 3.09 2.67
CA ALA A 51 19.89 3.84 1.96
C ALA A 51 20.31 5.30 1.77
N LYS A 52 20.08 5.79 0.55
CA LYS A 52 20.18 7.22 0.22
C LYS A 52 18.96 7.98 0.74
N LEU A 53 17.81 7.32 0.77
CA LEU A 53 16.56 7.84 1.31
C LEU A 53 15.70 6.69 1.82
N VAL A 54 15.09 6.87 2.99
CA VAL A 54 14.10 5.96 3.58
C VAL A 54 12.96 6.79 4.16
N LEU A 55 11.73 6.47 3.77
CA LEU A 55 10.53 6.92 4.45
C LEU A 55 10.37 6.14 5.75
N ALA A 56 10.01 6.85 6.82
CA ALA A 56 9.80 6.27 8.15
C ALA A 56 8.48 5.49 8.24
N ILE A 57 8.33 4.45 7.42
CA ILE A 57 7.15 3.58 7.34
C ILE A 57 7.55 2.20 7.87
N PRO A 58 7.18 1.82 9.10
CA PRO A 58 7.53 0.53 9.66
C PRO A 58 7.00 -0.62 8.79
N ALA A 59 7.78 -1.70 8.66
CA ALA A 59 7.30 -2.91 8.03
C ALA A 59 6.24 -3.59 8.92
N ARG A 60 5.22 -4.15 8.30
CA ARG A 60 4.13 -4.86 8.95
C ARG A 60 3.99 -6.26 8.38
N ALA A 61 3.51 -7.16 9.23
CA ALA A 61 3.10 -8.48 8.80
C ALA A 61 1.61 -8.45 8.41
N GLN A 62 1.17 -9.51 7.73
CA GLN A 62 -0.25 -9.80 7.59
C GLN A 62 -0.92 -9.82 8.97
N ALA A 63 -2.11 -9.23 9.04
CA ALA A 63 -2.86 -9.13 10.28
C ALA A 63 -3.34 -10.51 10.74
N ARG A 64 -3.65 -10.68 12.03
CA ARG A 64 -4.02 -12.00 12.58
C ARG A 64 -5.33 -12.53 11.99
N GLU A 65 -6.21 -11.65 11.55
CA GLU A 65 -7.45 -12.02 10.86
C GLU A 65 -7.23 -12.46 9.40
N ALA A 66 -6.04 -12.25 8.84
CA ALA A 66 -5.74 -12.61 7.47
C ALA A 66 -5.77 -14.14 7.29
N PRO A 67 -6.25 -14.65 6.15
CA PRO A 67 -6.05 -16.04 5.78
C PRO A 67 -4.54 -16.34 5.66
N LYS A 68 -4.19 -17.63 5.64
CA LYS A 68 -2.78 -18.10 5.62
C LYS A 68 -1.97 -17.60 4.40
N ALA A 69 -2.62 -17.10 3.35
CA ALA A 69 -1.97 -16.56 2.16
C ALA A 69 -2.88 -15.53 1.48
N GLY A 70 -2.28 -14.68 0.63
CA GLY A 70 -3.01 -13.80 -0.29
C GLY A 70 -3.09 -12.33 0.10
N TRP A 71 -2.93 -12.00 1.38
CA TRP A 71 -3.20 -10.64 1.90
C TRP A 71 -2.01 -9.66 1.86
N CYS A 72 -1.14 -9.83 0.86
CA CYS A 72 0.01 -8.95 0.66
C CYS A 72 -0.41 -7.55 0.18
N GLY A 73 -1.44 -7.44 -0.67
CA GLY A 73 -1.96 -6.17 -1.16
C GLY A 73 -2.54 -5.33 -0.01
N GLU A 74 -3.31 -5.94 0.86
CA GLU A 74 -3.95 -5.35 2.03
C GLU A 74 -2.91 -4.83 3.02
N THR A 75 -1.87 -5.63 3.28
CA THR A 75 -0.77 -5.23 4.17
C THR A 75 -0.01 -4.03 3.60
N ALA A 76 0.35 -4.07 2.30
CA ALA A 76 1.05 -2.96 1.64
C ALA A 76 0.19 -1.67 1.61
N ILE A 77 -1.11 -1.80 1.36
CA ILE A 77 -2.04 -0.65 1.45
C ILE A 77 -2.11 -0.14 2.89
N GLN A 78 -2.21 -1.01 3.90
CA GLN A 78 -2.28 -0.60 5.30
C GLN A 78 -1.04 0.20 5.72
N GLU A 79 0.16 -0.26 5.35
CA GLU A 79 1.41 0.47 5.56
C GLU A 79 1.39 1.85 4.89
N GLY A 80 0.92 1.90 3.63
CA GLY A 80 0.73 3.15 2.90
C GLY A 80 -0.27 4.09 3.59
N LEU A 81 -1.39 3.59 4.08
CA LEU A 81 -2.40 4.38 4.80
C LEU A 81 -1.84 4.97 6.09
N LEU A 82 -1.10 4.18 6.87
CA LEU A 82 -0.48 4.66 8.11
C LEU A 82 0.46 5.82 7.82
N HIS A 83 1.26 5.72 6.76
CA HIS A 83 2.04 6.84 6.26
C HIS A 83 1.12 8.00 5.89
N LEU A 84 0.03 7.80 5.18
CA LEU A 84 -0.84 8.91 4.78
C LEU A 84 -1.75 9.50 5.88
N GLY A 85 -1.64 9.02 7.13
CA GLY A 85 -2.45 9.53 8.24
C GLY A 85 -3.77 8.79 8.40
N ALA A 86 -3.90 7.57 7.89
CA ALA A 86 -5.11 6.78 8.00
C ALA A 86 -4.86 5.37 8.57
N TRP A 87 -5.86 4.89 9.30
CA TRP A 87 -5.95 3.51 9.75
C TRP A 87 -7.11 2.83 9.03
N ALA A 88 -6.87 1.61 8.56
CA ALA A 88 -7.92 0.65 8.22
C ALA A 88 -7.39 -0.77 8.50
N PRO A 89 -8.20 -1.65 9.11
CA PRO A 89 -7.84 -3.05 9.25
C PRO A 89 -7.81 -3.75 7.87
N GLN A 90 -6.96 -4.77 7.73
CA GLN A 90 -6.72 -5.42 6.43
C GLN A 90 -8.00 -6.01 5.82
N ARG A 91 -8.90 -6.56 6.64
CA ARG A 91 -10.22 -7.04 6.18
C ARG A 91 -11.09 -5.97 5.51
N LEU A 92 -11.03 -4.72 6.00
CA LEU A 92 -11.78 -3.62 5.39
C LEU A 92 -11.11 -3.13 4.12
N ILE A 93 -9.78 -3.21 4.05
CA ILE A 93 -9.04 -2.92 2.83
C ILE A 93 -9.40 -3.92 1.72
N ASN A 94 -9.43 -5.22 2.05
CA ASN A 94 -9.89 -6.28 1.16
C ASN A 94 -11.32 -5.99 0.67
N ALA A 95 -12.25 -5.75 1.59
CA ALA A 95 -13.64 -5.44 1.25
C ALA A 95 -13.78 -4.18 0.37
N ALA A 96 -12.95 -3.16 0.59
CA ALA A 96 -12.93 -1.94 -0.21
C ALA A 96 -12.54 -2.17 -1.67
N GLY A 97 -11.68 -3.16 -1.94
CA GLY A 97 -11.32 -3.55 -3.32
C GLY A 97 -12.42 -4.32 -4.04
N ARG A 98 -13.44 -4.80 -3.32
CA ARG A 98 -14.56 -5.60 -3.83
C ARG A 98 -14.08 -6.78 -4.71
N PRO A 99 -13.05 -7.53 -4.28
CA PRO A 99 -12.48 -8.57 -5.12
C PRO A 99 -13.51 -9.67 -5.36
N SER A 100 -13.43 -10.29 -6.53
CA SER A 100 -14.20 -11.51 -6.83
C SER A 100 -13.60 -12.78 -6.20
N HIS A 101 -12.41 -12.64 -5.61
CA HIS A 101 -11.63 -13.67 -4.94
C HIS A 101 -11.34 -13.25 -3.48
N PRO A 102 -11.01 -14.16 -2.55
CA PRO A 102 -10.61 -13.79 -1.19
C PRO A 102 -9.40 -12.84 -1.06
N ASP A 103 -8.64 -12.65 -2.14
CA ASP A 103 -7.39 -11.87 -2.19
C ASP A 103 -7.58 -10.61 -3.04
N LEU A 104 -6.82 -9.55 -2.78
CA LEU A 104 -6.72 -8.40 -3.70
C LEU A 104 -5.77 -8.69 -4.86
N TYR A 105 -6.29 -8.71 -6.09
CA TYR A 105 -5.47 -8.75 -7.28
C TYR A 105 -5.17 -7.34 -7.82
N SER A 106 -4.26 -7.29 -8.80
CA SER A 106 -3.80 -6.02 -9.40
C SER A 106 -4.93 -5.07 -9.83
N PRO A 107 -6.07 -5.53 -10.38
CA PRO A 107 -7.19 -4.64 -10.71
C PRO A 107 -8.00 -4.15 -9.49
N ASP A 108 -7.98 -4.87 -8.38
CA ASP A 108 -8.78 -4.57 -7.18
C ASP A 108 -8.09 -3.51 -6.30
N ILE A 109 -6.76 -3.45 -6.33
CA ILE A 109 -5.97 -2.50 -5.53
C ILE A 109 -6.35 -1.04 -5.83
N PRO A 110 -6.43 -0.58 -7.10
CA PRO A 110 -6.93 0.77 -7.41
C PRO A 110 -8.33 1.07 -6.89
N VAL A 111 -9.21 0.06 -6.90
CA VAL A 111 -10.58 0.18 -6.38
C VAL A 111 -10.52 0.42 -4.87
N ALA A 112 -9.75 -0.41 -4.15
CA ALA A 112 -9.55 -0.26 -2.71
C ALA A 112 -8.97 1.12 -2.36
N LEU A 113 -7.90 1.55 -3.05
CA LEU A 113 -7.27 2.85 -2.83
C LEU A 113 -8.25 4.01 -3.07
N THR A 114 -9.05 3.95 -4.13
CA THR A 114 -10.06 4.97 -4.45
C THR A 114 -11.14 5.05 -3.37
N GLU A 115 -11.70 3.90 -2.97
CA GLU A 115 -12.72 3.81 -1.91
C GLU A 115 -12.17 4.34 -0.57
N LEU A 116 -10.90 4.06 -0.29
CA LEU A 116 -10.20 4.53 0.91
C LEU A 116 -9.75 6.00 0.80
N GLY A 117 -10.05 6.69 -0.30
CA GLY A 117 -9.79 8.12 -0.50
C GLY A 117 -8.34 8.47 -0.77
N VAL A 118 -7.54 7.51 -1.22
CA VAL A 118 -6.12 7.68 -1.54
C VAL A 118 -5.98 8.22 -2.96
N ARG A 119 -5.33 9.39 -3.08
CA ARG A 119 -4.88 9.92 -4.36
C ARG A 119 -3.66 9.14 -4.82
N HIS A 120 -3.68 8.66 -6.05
CA HIS A 120 -2.62 7.80 -6.55
C HIS A 120 -2.38 7.99 -8.05
N THR A 121 -1.18 7.62 -8.49
CA THR A 121 -0.81 7.59 -9.92
C THR A 121 -0.13 6.26 -10.26
N PHE A 122 -0.23 5.85 -11.52
CA PHE A 122 0.28 4.58 -11.99
C PHE A 122 1.63 4.73 -12.67
N TYR A 123 2.49 3.73 -12.49
CA TYR A 123 3.63 3.53 -13.37
C TYR A 123 3.12 3.16 -14.78
N ALA A 124 3.23 4.10 -15.72
CA ALA A 124 2.70 3.96 -17.08
C ALA A 124 3.76 3.65 -18.15
N SER A 125 5.00 3.34 -17.74
CA SER A 125 6.12 3.16 -18.66
C SER A 125 6.35 1.68 -19.02
N ARG A 126 7.40 1.41 -19.81
CA ARG A 126 7.78 0.06 -20.26
C ARG A 126 8.22 -0.81 -19.08
N ARG A 127 8.08 -2.13 -19.25
CA ARG A 127 8.56 -3.13 -18.28
C ARG A 127 10.07 -3.01 -18.07
N GLY A 128 10.53 -3.33 -16.86
CA GLY A 128 11.94 -3.44 -16.52
C GLY A 128 12.33 -2.59 -15.31
N PHE A 129 13.35 -3.06 -14.58
CA PHE A 129 13.77 -2.46 -13.33
C PHE A 129 14.25 -1.01 -13.46
N ASP A 130 15.11 -0.68 -14.42
CA ASP A 130 15.75 0.65 -14.45
C ASP A 130 14.76 1.81 -14.62
N ALA A 131 13.80 1.65 -15.54
CA ALA A 131 12.77 2.66 -15.76
C ALA A 131 11.81 2.75 -14.56
N PHE A 132 11.47 1.61 -13.97
CA PHE A 132 10.65 1.54 -12.76
C PHE A 132 11.35 2.21 -11.57
N ALA A 133 12.60 1.86 -11.30
CA ALA A 133 13.39 2.38 -10.19
C ALA A 133 13.58 3.90 -10.28
N ARG A 134 13.80 4.46 -11.47
CA ARG A 134 13.85 5.93 -11.65
C ARG A 134 12.53 6.60 -11.28
N TRP A 135 11.40 6.04 -11.72
CA TRP A 135 10.07 6.57 -11.38
C TRP A 135 9.78 6.46 -9.89
N VAL A 136 10.14 5.34 -9.26
CA VAL A 136 9.98 5.14 -7.81
C VAL A 136 10.85 6.11 -7.01
N ARG A 137 12.11 6.33 -7.40
CA ARG A 137 13.00 7.29 -6.72
C ARG A 137 12.41 8.70 -6.70
N ALA A 138 11.90 9.17 -7.84
CA ALA A 138 11.23 10.47 -7.90
C ALA A 138 10.02 10.55 -6.95
N ALA A 139 9.20 9.48 -6.87
CA ALA A 139 8.09 9.42 -5.91
C ALA A 139 8.57 9.50 -4.46
N LEU A 140 9.62 8.75 -4.09
CA LEU A 140 10.16 8.71 -2.74
C LEU A 140 10.81 10.03 -2.33
N GLU A 141 11.48 10.73 -3.25
CA GLU A 141 12.03 12.09 -3.05
C GLU A 141 10.93 13.11 -2.73
N GLU A 142 9.73 12.91 -3.27
CA GLU A 142 8.53 13.70 -2.94
C GLU A 142 7.84 13.23 -1.64
N GLY A 143 8.37 12.21 -0.97
CA GLY A 143 7.83 11.67 0.27
C GLY A 143 6.69 10.66 0.08
N ASP A 144 6.45 10.21 -1.16
CA ASP A 144 5.36 9.30 -1.52
C ASP A 144 5.87 7.85 -1.64
N PRO A 145 5.33 6.90 -0.85
CA PRO A 145 5.66 5.49 -1.02
C PRO A 145 4.99 4.92 -2.28
N VAL A 146 5.53 3.80 -2.74
CA VAL A 146 5.02 3.11 -3.95
C VAL A 146 4.61 1.69 -3.59
N LEU A 147 3.35 1.35 -3.83
CA LEU A 147 2.92 -0.05 -3.84
C LEU A 147 3.42 -0.68 -5.15
N ALA A 148 4.20 -1.75 -5.05
CA ALA A 148 4.82 -2.41 -6.20
C ALA A 148 4.41 -3.89 -6.28
N GLY A 149 4.24 -4.37 -7.52
CA GLY A 149 4.14 -5.79 -7.81
C GLY A 149 5.52 -6.40 -8.03
N VAL A 150 5.82 -7.49 -7.34
CA VAL A 150 7.10 -8.19 -7.41
C VAL A 150 6.91 -9.66 -7.76
N LYS A 151 7.98 -10.29 -8.26
CA LYS A 151 8.06 -11.75 -8.37
C LYS A 151 8.75 -12.34 -7.16
N ILE A 152 8.30 -13.53 -6.75
CA ILE A 152 8.99 -14.37 -5.76
C ILE A 152 9.76 -15.43 -6.54
N LEU A 153 11.06 -15.55 -6.30
CA LEU A 153 11.93 -16.51 -6.97
C LEU A 153 12.38 -17.63 -6.01
N PRO A 154 12.37 -18.90 -6.45
CA PRO A 154 11.72 -19.38 -7.66
C PRO A 154 10.20 -19.18 -7.61
N THR A 155 9.60 -18.88 -8.76
CA THR A 155 8.15 -18.60 -8.85
C THR A 155 7.37 -19.90 -9.00
N ALA A 156 6.28 -20.04 -8.24
CA ALA A 156 5.33 -21.15 -8.39
C ALA A 156 4.44 -20.97 -9.65
N HIS A 157 4.29 -19.73 -10.11
CA HIS A 157 3.40 -19.34 -11.20
C HIS A 157 4.15 -18.52 -12.25
N PRO A 158 4.98 -19.17 -13.09
CA PRO A 158 5.75 -18.48 -14.13
C PRO A 158 4.89 -17.71 -15.13
N GLU A 159 3.63 -18.10 -15.30
CA GLU A 159 2.63 -17.47 -16.15
C GLU A 159 2.10 -16.15 -15.58
N TRP A 160 2.22 -15.91 -14.28
CA TRP A 160 1.82 -14.63 -13.68
C TRP A 160 2.86 -13.55 -13.98
N GLY A 161 2.42 -12.30 -14.16
CA GLY A 161 3.35 -11.18 -14.28
C GLY A 161 4.07 -10.84 -12.97
N LEU A 162 3.39 -11.03 -11.85
CA LEU A 162 3.85 -10.78 -10.47
C LEU A 162 3.24 -11.84 -9.54
N ASP A 163 3.86 -12.09 -8.39
CA ASP A 163 3.40 -13.07 -7.39
C ASP A 163 2.92 -12.42 -6.10
N HIS A 164 3.39 -11.19 -5.83
CA HIS A 164 3.29 -10.58 -4.51
C HIS A 164 3.27 -9.06 -4.61
N PHE A 165 2.72 -8.41 -3.59
CA PHE A 165 2.73 -6.95 -3.45
C PHE A 165 3.55 -6.53 -2.24
N VAL A 166 4.30 -5.44 -2.41
CA VAL A 166 5.15 -4.84 -1.38
C VAL A 166 4.98 -3.33 -1.39
N LEU A 167 5.34 -2.67 -0.29
CA LEU A 167 5.48 -1.21 -0.26
C LEU A 167 6.96 -0.85 -0.38
N VAL A 168 7.31 -0.09 -1.42
CA VAL A 168 8.64 0.50 -1.55
C VAL A 168 8.69 1.76 -0.70
N VAL A 169 9.66 1.80 0.21
CA VAL A 169 9.81 2.84 1.23
C VAL A 169 11.15 3.54 1.16
N GLY A 170 12.09 3.07 0.35
CA GLY A 170 13.40 3.72 0.24
C GLY A 170 14.17 3.30 -1.01
N HIS A 171 15.33 3.91 -1.20
CA HIS A 171 16.26 3.55 -2.26
C HIS A 171 17.71 3.75 -1.84
N GLY A 172 18.62 3.02 -2.48
CA GLY A 172 20.05 3.03 -2.18
C GLY A 172 20.84 2.38 -3.31
N ASP A 173 22.12 2.13 -3.05
CA ASP A 173 23.01 1.53 -4.05
C ASP A 173 22.67 0.05 -4.34
N LYS A 174 22.01 -0.61 -3.39
CA LYS A 174 21.55 -1.99 -3.53
C LYS A 174 20.22 -2.15 -4.29
N GLY A 175 19.54 -1.05 -4.60
CA GLY A 175 18.25 -1.07 -5.31
C GLY A 175 17.17 -0.28 -4.58
N LEU A 176 15.99 -0.89 -4.46
CA LEU A 176 14.82 -0.33 -3.77
C LEU A 176 14.62 -1.07 -2.44
N LEU A 177 14.40 -0.33 -1.36
CA LEU A 177 14.10 -0.90 -0.05
C LEU A 177 12.59 -1.08 0.06
N VAL A 178 12.16 -2.32 0.30
CA VAL A 178 10.74 -2.66 0.38
C VAL A 178 10.39 -3.19 1.78
N ASN A 179 9.19 -2.87 2.24
CA ASN A 179 8.53 -3.62 3.29
C ASN A 179 7.91 -4.88 2.66
N THR A 180 8.26 -6.04 3.18
CA THR A 180 7.97 -7.34 2.53
C THR A 180 6.54 -7.83 2.75
N THR A 181 5.77 -7.16 3.60
CA THR A 181 4.48 -7.62 4.18
C THR A 181 4.59 -8.83 5.12
N TRP A 182 5.83 -9.25 5.44
CA TRP A 182 6.13 -10.27 6.44
C TRP A 182 6.72 -9.67 7.73
N GLY A 183 6.54 -8.37 7.94
CA GLY A 183 7.11 -7.64 9.07
C GLY A 183 8.61 -7.37 8.95
N THR A 184 9.20 -7.57 7.77
CA THR A 184 10.62 -7.34 7.49
C THR A 184 10.83 -6.37 6.34
N ARG A 185 12.08 -5.94 6.16
CA ARG A 185 12.51 -5.15 5.01
C ARG A 185 13.56 -5.89 4.19
N GLU A 186 13.59 -5.61 2.90
CA GLU A 186 14.55 -6.21 1.97
C GLU A 186 14.97 -5.20 0.88
N TRP A 187 16.24 -5.28 0.48
CA TRP A 187 16.73 -4.60 -0.72
C TRP A 187 16.39 -5.44 -1.95
N VAL A 188 15.62 -4.87 -2.88
CA VAL A 188 15.14 -5.55 -4.09
C VAL A 188 15.63 -4.80 -5.33
N SER A 189 16.11 -5.57 -6.31
CA SER A 189 16.66 -5.05 -7.56
C SER A 189 16.26 -5.93 -8.76
N ASP A 190 16.90 -5.69 -9.91
CA ASP A 190 16.90 -6.63 -11.03
C ASP A 190 17.74 -7.86 -10.68
N THR A 191 17.14 -8.82 -9.98
CA THR A 191 17.79 -10.08 -9.61
C THR A 191 17.04 -11.29 -10.18
N ARG A 192 17.81 -12.36 -10.40
CA ARG A 192 17.33 -13.70 -10.73
C ARG A 192 17.60 -14.72 -9.61
N THR A 193 18.19 -14.27 -8.50
CA THR A 193 18.45 -15.12 -7.34
C THR A 193 17.15 -15.38 -6.57
N PRO A 194 17.09 -16.43 -5.74
CA PRO A 194 15.94 -16.65 -4.86
C PRO A 194 15.63 -15.43 -3.99
N GLY A 195 14.34 -15.16 -3.77
CA GLY A 195 13.85 -13.99 -3.04
C GLY A 195 12.93 -13.08 -3.88
N LEU A 196 12.76 -11.83 -3.45
CA LEU A 196 11.95 -10.85 -4.17
C LEU A 196 12.71 -10.31 -5.39
N SER A 197 12.01 -10.12 -6.51
CA SER A 197 12.60 -9.58 -7.74
C SER A 197 11.71 -8.53 -8.41
N LEU A 198 12.36 -7.47 -8.87
CA LEU A 198 11.80 -6.40 -9.70
C LEU A 198 12.34 -6.43 -11.14
N ALA A 199 12.99 -7.52 -11.56
CA ALA A 199 13.60 -7.66 -12.89
C ALA A 199 12.65 -7.23 -14.03
N ASN A 200 11.40 -7.71 -13.96
CA ASN A 200 10.37 -7.43 -14.95
C ASN A 200 9.32 -6.42 -14.45
N ALA A 201 9.69 -5.52 -13.53
CA ALA A 201 8.77 -4.59 -12.90
C ALA A 201 7.91 -3.83 -13.93
N PHE A 202 6.60 -3.87 -13.71
CA PHE A 202 5.61 -3.27 -14.62
C PHE A 202 4.37 -2.76 -13.88
N TYR A 203 4.26 -3.05 -12.58
CA TYR A 203 3.13 -2.65 -11.76
C TYR A 203 3.63 -1.83 -10.58
N GLY A 204 3.20 -0.58 -10.52
CA GLY A 204 3.49 0.34 -9.43
C GLY A 204 2.40 1.38 -9.29
N ILE A 205 2.04 1.67 -8.05
CA ILE A 205 1.07 2.71 -7.70
C ILE A 205 1.71 3.63 -6.67
N ARG A 206 1.94 4.88 -7.06
CA ARG A 206 2.44 5.94 -6.19
C ARG A 206 1.29 6.44 -5.32
N LEU A 207 1.50 6.52 -4.01
CA LEU A 207 0.49 6.95 -3.04
C LEU A 207 0.76 8.40 -2.61
N SER A 208 0.03 9.36 -3.20
CA SER A 208 0.29 10.81 -3.08
C SER A 208 -0.54 11.54 -2.02
N GLY A 209 -1.10 10.79 -1.07
CA GLY A 209 -1.85 11.35 0.05
C GLY A 209 -3.35 11.18 -0.03
N LEU A 210 -4.01 11.68 1.01
CA LEU A 210 -5.47 11.67 1.16
C LEU A 210 -6.05 13.02 0.72
N SER A 211 -7.33 13.01 0.36
CA SER A 211 -8.10 14.26 0.27
C SER A 211 -8.31 14.82 1.66
N LEU A 212 -7.68 15.98 1.94
CA LEU A 212 -7.75 16.65 3.23
C LEU A 212 -8.56 17.95 3.14
N PRO A 213 -9.15 18.43 4.26
CA PRO A 213 -9.73 19.76 4.33
C PRO A 213 -8.73 20.86 3.94
N PRO A 214 -9.18 22.00 3.39
CA PRO A 214 -8.28 23.12 3.09
C PRO A 214 -7.48 23.57 4.31
N GLY A 215 -6.16 23.69 4.16
CA GLY A 215 -5.25 24.11 5.23
C GLY A 215 -4.85 23.01 6.21
N ALA A 216 -5.40 21.80 6.10
CA ALA A 216 -4.91 20.65 6.85
C ALA A 216 -3.61 20.11 6.26
N ILE A 217 -2.72 19.63 7.11
CA ILE A 217 -1.51 18.89 6.76
C ILE A 217 -1.68 17.39 7.07
N PRO A 218 -1.03 16.50 6.32
CA PRO A 218 -1.10 15.06 6.58
C PRO A 218 -0.51 14.70 7.95
N ALA A 219 -1.20 13.85 8.70
CA ALA A 219 -0.62 13.16 9.84
C ALA A 219 0.18 11.93 9.38
N ARG A 220 1.08 11.44 10.23
CA ARG A 220 1.76 10.14 10.11
C ARG A 220 1.33 9.30 11.31
N LEU A 221 1.01 8.03 11.07
CA LEU A 221 0.59 7.12 12.13
C LEU A 221 1.63 6.03 12.35
N THR A 222 1.94 5.76 13.61
CA THR A 222 2.71 4.57 14.02
C THR A 222 1.84 3.71 14.93
N VAL A 223 1.72 2.43 14.61
CA VAL A 223 1.03 1.47 15.49
C VAL A 223 1.95 1.14 16.67
N ILE A 224 1.46 1.40 17.89
CA ILE A 224 2.15 1.08 19.14
C ILE A 224 1.71 -0.30 19.63
N GLU A 225 0.41 -0.55 19.59
CA GLU A 225 -0.22 -1.79 20.04
C GLU A 225 -1.45 -2.08 19.17
N GLU A 226 -1.69 -3.34 18.85
CA GLU A 226 -2.82 -3.79 18.04
C GLU A 226 -3.42 -5.05 18.66
N GLY A 227 -4.66 -4.91 19.14
CA GLY A 227 -5.50 -6.00 19.59
C GLY A 227 -6.74 -6.15 18.72
N ASP A 228 -7.56 -7.16 19.02
CA ASP A 228 -8.72 -7.50 18.19
C ASP A 228 -9.82 -6.41 18.20
N GLU A 229 -9.93 -5.68 19.31
CA GLU A 229 -10.96 -4.66 19.53
C GLU A 229 -10.41 -3.23 19.47
N VAL A 230 -9.14 -3.04 19.83
CA VAL A 230 -8.52 -1.70 19.95
C VAL A 230 -7.15 -1.67 19.31
N VAL A 231 -6.82 -0.54 18.71
CA VAL A 231 -5.47 -0.23 18.23
C VAL A 231 -5.01 1.08 18.87
N LYS A 232 -3.78 1.07 19.37
CA LYS A 232 -3.09 2.22 19.94
C LYS A 232 -2.13 2.78 18.90
N LEU A 233 -2.30 4.05 18.56
CA LEU A 233 -1.55 4.74 17.52
C LEU A 233 -0.81 5.94 18.12
N ARG A 234 0.41 6.19 17.66
CA ARG A 234 1.08 7.50 17.80
C ARG A 234 0.77 8.35 16.57
N VAL A 235 0.40 9.61 16.78
CA VAL A 235 0.12 10.57 15.70
C VAL A 235 1.24 11.60 15.63
N ASP A 236 1.97 11.63 14.52
CA ASP A 236 3.00 12.63 14.22
C ASP A 236 2.47 13.64 13.18
N CYS A 237 2.54 14.94 13.51
CA CYS A 237 2.19 16.05 12.64
C CYS A 237 3.46 16.76 12.16
N ARG A 238 4.13 16.20 11.15
CA ARG A 238 5.38 16.78 10.63
C ARG A 238 5.18 18.20 10.15
N GLY A 239 5.95 19.13 10.71
CA GLY A 239 5.90 20.55 10.37
C GLY A 239 4.80 21.34 11.07
N ALA A 240 3.97 20.72 11.93
CA ALA A 240 3.12 21.46 12.85
C ALA A 240 3.97 22.10 13.97
N LYS A 241 3.63 23.33 14.36
CA LYS A 241 4.13 23.90 15.61
C LYS A 241 3.46 23.14 16.78
N ALA A 242 4.27 22.67 17.73
CA ALA A 242 3.92 21.69 18.78
C ALA A 242 2.75 22.04 19.74
N ALA A 243 2.04 23.16 19.56
CA ALA A 243 1.07 23.68 20.53
C ALA A 243 -0.36 23.90 19.99
N ALA A 244 -0.65 23.54 18.74
CA ALA A 244 -1.99 23.72 18.15
C ALA A 244 -2.85 22.45 18.28
N PRO A 245 -4.10 22.51 18.78
CA PRO A 245 -4.98 21.36 18.85
C PRO A 245 -5.45 20.95 17.45
N HIS A 246 -5.32 19.66 17.12
CA HIS A 246 -5.73 19.10 15.84
C HIS A 246 -6.97 18.21 15.99
N ARG A 247 -7.97 18.35 15.12
CA ARG A 247 -9.21 17.54 15.21
C ARG A 247 -9.06 16.22 14.48
N LEU A 248 -9.46 15.14 15.15
CA LEU A 248 -9.46 13.79 14.59
C LEU A 248 -10.85 13.19 14.53
N GLY A 249 -11.08 12.39 13.49
CA GLY A 249 -12.22 11.47 13.38
C GLY A 249 -13.19 11.78 12.24
N PRO A 250 -14.07 10.82 11.90
CA PRO A 250 -15.09 10.96 10.85
C PRO A 250 -16.13 12.05 11.15
N ARG A 251 -16.15 12.58 12.39
CA ARG A 251 -17.02 13.67 12.87
C ARG A 251 -16.30 14.80 13.62
N GLY A 252 -14.97 14.73 13.80
CA GLY A 252 -14.15 15.89 14.17
C GLY A 252 -14.34 16.48 15.59
N ASP A 253 -14.52 15.65 16.62
CA ASP A 253 -14.81 16.17 17.98
C ASP A 253 -13.65 16.11 18.98
N ARG A 254 -12.54 15.43 18.67
CA ARG A 254 -11.41 15.33 19.61
C ARG A 254 -10.17 16.03 19.10
N ALA A 255 -9.70 17.00 19.89
CA ALA A 255 -8.37 17.59 19.77
C ALA A 255 -7.31 16.57 20.20
N VAL A 256 -6.27 16.41 19.41
CA VAL A 256 -5.10 15.56 19.70
C VAL A 256 -3.85 16.36 19.39
N ALA A 257 -2.88 16.29 20.30
CA ALA A 257 -1.62 17.01 20.20
C ALA A 257 -0.65 16.28 19.26
N VAL A 258 0.41 16.97 18.84
CA VAL A 258 1.55 16.33 18.16
C VAL A 258 2.18 15.30 19.10
N ASP A 259 2.55 14.12 18.58
CA ASP A 259 3.12 12.98 19.32
C ASP A 259 2.18 12.34 20.36
N ASP A 260 0.89 12.66 20.30
CA ASP A 260 -0.10 12.09 21.20
C ASP A 260 -0.40 10.62 20.83
N GLU A 261 -0.78 9.86 21.85
CA GLU A 261 -1.16 8.46 21.71
C GLU A 261 -2.68 8.35 21.76
N VAL A 262 -3.26 7.78 20.72
CA VAL A 262 -4.71 7.64 20.57
C VAL A 262 -5.07 6.16 20.55
N THR A 263 -6.14 5.81 21.25
CA THR A 263 -6.75 4.49 21.17
C THR A 263 -8.04 4.60 20.37
N ILE A 264 -8.19 3.76 19.34
CA ILE A 264 -9.37 3.70 18.49
C ILE A 264 -9.89 2.25 18.40
N ASP A 265 -11.14 2.08 17.96
CA ASP A 265 -11.69 0.76 17.65
C ASP A 265 -10.95 0.18 16.44
N ALA A 266 -10.34 -0.99 16.61
CA ALA A 266 -9.54 -1.65 15.57
C ALA A 266 -10.36 -2.07 14.34
N ARG A 267 -11.70 -2.06 14.44
CA ARG A 267 -12.63 -2.55 13.43
C ARG A 267 -13.19 -1.48 12.52
N VAL A 268 -12.91 -0.20 12.80
CA VAL A 268 -13.40 0.91 11.98
C VAL A 268 -12.23 1.68 11.37
N PRO A 269 -12.39 2.20 10.15
CA PRO A 269 -11.37 3.05 9.56
C PRO A 269 -11.34 4.39 10.31
N ALA A 270 -10.14 4.97 10.42
CA ALA A 270 -9.96 6.28 11.04
C ALA A 270 -8.98 7.11 10.20
N ARG A 271 -9.22 8.42 10.11
CA ARG A 271 -8.37 9.36 9.37
C ARG A 271 -7.96 10.49 10.28
N PHE A 272 -6.69 10.86 10.15
CA PHE A 272 -5.99 11.80 10.99
C PHE A 272 -5.35 12.87 10.11
N HIS A 273 -5.55 14.11 10.49
CA HIS A 273 -4.93 15.26 9.84
C HIS A 273 -4.68 16.32 10.89
N CYS A 274 -3.73 17.21 10.60
CA CYS A 274 -3.35 18.27 11.52
C CYS A 274 -3.77 19.60 10.91
N THR A 275 -4.54 20.41 11.64
CA THR A 275 -4.95 21.75 11.20
C THR A 275 -4.15 22.79 11.98
N PRO A 276 -3.41 23.71 11.33
CA PRO A 276 -2.76 24.82 12.01
C PRO A 276 -3.81 25.65 12.76
N GLN A 277 -3.58 25.90 14.05
CA GLN A 277 -4.40 26.86 14.78
C GLN A 277 -4.09 28.25 14.22
N ARG A 278 -5.13 29.00 13.83
CA ARG A 278 -5.00 30.42 13.50
C ARG A 278 -5.02 31.19 14.82
N ASP A 279 -4.03 32.06 15.01
CA ASP A 279 -4.03 33.07 16.08
C ASP A 279 -5.22 34.03 15.95
#